data_AF-A0A8T2QCF5-F1
#
_entry.id   AF-A0A8T2QCF5-F1
#
_cell.length_a   1.000
_cell.length_b   1.000
_cell.length_c   1.000
_cell.angle_alpha   90.00
_cell.angle_beta   90.00
_cell.angle_gamma   90.00
#
_symmetry.space_group_name_H-M   'P 1'
#
loop_
_entity.id
_entity.type
_entity.pdbx_description
1 polymer ?
#
loop_
_entity_poly.entity_id
_entity_poly.type
_entity_poly.pdbx_seq_one_letter_code
_entity_poly.pdbx_strand_id
1 'polypeptide(L)'
;MLTYGFPLAIIGMALKYAELKPVPCTTYADALALGETQATPTLKQVKSDVTRFRYGDEQHLDEALKRIFRYGQGGGIQRRNAPILQAIREEVSAEGKYTLVLVFEAKALELKDFSERQAKFASFFGPGITAEIGQGGPNLYEVKLIVS
;
A
#
# COMPACT_ATOMS: atom_id res chain seq x y z
N MET A 1 -30.58 46.10 -27.35
CA MET A 1 -29.77 45.71 -26.18
C MET A 1 -30.42 44.46 -25.59
N LEU A 2 -30.01 43.27 -26.03
CA LEU A 2 -30.52 41.99 -25.53
C LEU A 2 -29.38 41.32 -24.77
N THR A 3 -29.62 41.12 -23.48
CA THR A 3 -28.72 40.49 -22.52
C THR A 3 -28.55 39.01 -22.82
N TYR A 4 -27.29 38.57 -22.81
CA TYR A 4 -26.84 37.18 -22.82
C TYR A 4 -27.52 36.37 -21.71
N GLY A 5 -28.20 35.28 -22.08
CA GLY A 5 -28.65 34.22 -21.20
C GLY A 5 -28.07 32.90 -21.70
N PHE A 6 -26.82 32.64 -21.34
CA PHE A 6 -26.06 31.43 -21.64
C PHE A 6 -26.84 30.18 -21.16
N PRO A 7 -27.13 29.19 -22.03
CA PRO A 7 -27.74 27.95 -21.58
C PRO A 7 -26.74 27.19 -20.71
N LEU A 8 -27.11 26.92 -19.45
CA LEU A 8 -26.40 26.02 -18.55
C LEU A 8 -26.38 24.61 -19.15
N ALA A 9 -25.37 24.33 -19.98
CA ALA A 9 -25.00 22.99 -20.41
C ALA A 9 -23.82 22.51 -19.56
N ILE A 10 -24.00 22.32 -18.25
CA ILE A 10 -23.01 21.65 -17.41
C ILE A 10 -23.71 20.76 -16.39
N ILE A 11 -24.13 19.57 -16.83
CA ILE A 11 -24.03 18.35 -16.00
C ILE A 11 -23.48 17.23 -16.89
N GLY A 12 -22.30 17.49 -17.45
CA GLY A 12 -21.39 16.47 -17.97
C GLY A 12 -20.23 16.32 -17.00
N MET A 13 -20.52 16.08 -15.72
CA MET A 13 -19.47 15.89 -14.73
C MET A 13 -18.96 14.45 -14.81
N ALA A 14 -17.95 14.29 -15.66
CA ALA A 14 -16.81 13.39 -15.56
C ALA A 14 -16.94 12.25 -14.53
N LEU A 15 -17.42 11.08 -14.97
CA LEU A 15 -16.86 9.83 -14.49
C LEU A 15 -15.43 9.75 -15.06
N LYS A 16 -14.53 10.55 -14.49
CA LYS A 16 -13.09 10.30 -14.59
C LYS A 16 -12.90 9.01 -13.81
N TYR A 17 -13.06 7.90 -14.53
CA TYR A 17 -12.75 6.56 -14.08
C TYR A 17 -11.44 6.65 -13.32
N ALA A 18 -11.46 6.28 -12.05
CA ALA A 18 -10.29 6.33 -11.19
C ALA A 18 -9.29 5.27 -11.69
N GLU A 19 -8.60 5.56 -12.78
CA GLU A 19 -7.46 4.79 -13.27
C GLU A 19 -6.36 4.94 -12.22
N LEU A 20 -6.36 4.03 -11.23
CA LEU A 20 -5.22 3.88 -10.35
C LEU A 20 -4.07 3.36 -11.20
N LYS A 21 -3.06 4.21 -11.41
CA LYS A 21 -1.81 3.80 -12.05
C LYS A 21 -1.22 2.63 -11.26
N PRO A 22 -0.68 1.60 -11.93
CA PRO A 22 -0.03 0.50 -11.23
C PRO A 22 1.09 1.05 -10.34
N VAL A 23 1.18 0.51 -9.13
CA VAL A 23 2.21 0.91 -8.16
C VAL A 23 3.57 0.47 -8.73
N PRO A 24 4.55 1.39 -8.87
CA PRO A 24 5.87 1.01 -9.35
C PRO A 24 6.48 -0.06 -8.45
N CYS A 25 6.94 -1.15 -9.07
CA CYS A 25 7.63 -2.26 -8.42
C CYS A 25 9.10 -2.22 -8.82
N THR A 26 9.98 -1.93 -7.86
CA THR A 26 11.42 -2.02 -8.07
C THR A 26 11.92 -3.35 -7.52
N THR A 27 12.33 -4.25 -8.41
CA THR A 27 12.91 -5.54 -8.03
C THR A 27 14.43 -5.46 -8.20
N TYR A 28 15.18 -5.61 -7.12
CA TYR A 28 16.65 -5.69 -7.20
C TYR A 28 17.08 -7.09 -7.69
N ALA A 29 18.23 -7.16 -8.38
CA ALA A 29 18.67 -8.37 -9.09
C ALA A 29 18.96 -9.56 -8.14
N ASP A 30 19.42 -9.26 -6.94
CA ASP A 30 19.62 -10.19 -5.83
C ASP A 30 18.30 -10.73 -5.26
N ALA A 31 17.28 -9.87 -5.17
CA ALA A 31 15.94 -10.24 -4.72
C ALA A 31 15.17 -11.09 -5.76
N LEU A 32 15.48 -10.97 -7.05
CA LEU A 32 14.82 -11.73 -8.12
C LEU A 32 14.99 -13.25 -7.94
N ALA A 33 16.22 -13.71 -7.70
CA ALA A 33 16.54 -15.14 -7.53
C ALA A 33 15.95 -15.71 -6.21
N LEU A 34 15.92 -14.90 -5.15
CA LEU A 34 15.32 -15.27 -3.87
C LEU A 34 13.80 -15.24 -3.91
N GLY A 35 13.20 -14.38 -4.73
CA GLY A 35 11.75 -14.35 -4.93
C GLY A 35 11.21 -15.65 -5.54
N GLU A 36 11.97 -16.30 -6.41
CA GLU A 36 11.56 -17.57 -7.00
C GLU A 36 11.61 -18.72 -5.99
N THR A 37 12.64 -18.74 -5.13
CA THR A 37 12.96 -19.85 -4.22
C THR A 37 12.39 -19.70 -2.80
N GLN A 38 12.34 -18.49 -2.26
CA GLN A 38 11.97 -18.22 -0.86
C GLN A 38 10.67 -17.43 -0.67
N ALA A 39 10.13 -16.77 -1.69
CA ALA A 39 8.91 -15.99 -1.48
C ALA A 39 7.72 -16.90 -1.13
N THR A 40 7.11 -16.61 0.01
CA THR A 40 5.90 -17.30 0.47
C THR A 40 4.75 -17.04 -0.50
N PRO A 41 3.76 -17.96 -0.60
CA PRO A 41 2.59 -17.74 -1.44
C PRO A 41 1.87 -16.42 -1.10
N THR A 42 1.85 -16.01 0.17
CA THR A 42 1.29 -14.72 0.59
C THR A 42 2.04 -13.54 -0.02
N LEU A 43 3.38 -13.52 -0.02
CA LEU A 43 4.12 -12.40 -0.60
C LEU A 43 4.01 -12.35 -2.12
N LYS A 44 3.99 -13.51 -2.78
CA LYS A 44 3.72 -13.61 -4.23
C LYS A 44 2.32 -13.07 -4.56
N GLN A 45 1.33 -13.38 -3.73
CA GLN A 45 -0.02 -12.85 -3.85
C GLN A 45 -0.06 -11.33 -3.65
N VAL A 46 0.53 -10.82 -2.57
CA VAL A 46 0.60 -9.37 -2.30
C VAL A 46 1.22 -8.64 -3.49
N LYS A 47 2.35 -9.13 -4.01
CA LYS A 47 3.01 -8.56 -5.20
C LYS A 47 2.08 -8.58 -6.42
N SER A 48 1.41 -9.69 -6.71
CA SER A 48 0.45 -9.79 -7.81
C SER A 48 -0.71 -8.78 -7.64
N ASP A 49 -1.25 -8.66 -6.43
CA ASP A 49 -2.39 -7.80 -6.11
C ASP A 49 -2.07 -6.30 -6.21
N VAL A 50 -0.81 -5.92 -5.98
CA VAL A 50 -0.38 -4.52 -6.07
C VAL A 50 0.22 -4.13 -7.42
N THR A 51 0.73 -5.08 -8.22
CA THR A 51 1.35 -4.80 -9.53
C THR A 51 0.42 -4.93 -10.73
N ARG A 52 -0.75 -5.58 -10.60
CA ARG A 52 -1.71 -5.75 -11.69
C ARG A 52 -2.50 -4.45 -11.96
N PHE A 53 -2.75 -4.14 -13.25
CA PHE A 53 -3.61 -3.02 -13.66
C PHE A 53 -5.00 -3.16 -13.03
N ARG A 54 -5.42 -2.14 -12.27
CA ARG A 54 -6.67 -2.15 -11.52
C ARG A 54 -7.80 -1.60 -12.36
N TYR A 55 -8.59 -2.49 -12.95
CA TYR A 55 -9.94 -2.19 -13.42
C TYR A 55 -10.93 -2.70 -12.36
N GLY A 56 -11.71 -1.80 -11.77
CA GLY A 56 -12.89 -2.16 -10.98
C GLY A 56 -12.64 -2.97 -9.70
N ASP A 57 -12.48 -2.26 -8.60
CA ASP A 57 -13.07 -2.63 -7.30
C ASP A 57 -12.69 -3.96 -6.61
N GLU A 58 -11.41 -4.36 -6.64
CA GLU A 58 -10.91 -5.37 -5.69
C GLU A 58 -9.86 -4.81 -4.72
N GLN A 59 -10.30 -4.76 -3.46
CA GLN A 59 -9.84 -3.93 -2.35
C GLN A 59 -8.87 -4.69 -1.41
N HIS A 60 -8.05 -5.61 -1.90
CA HIS A 60 -7.30 -6.54 -1.02
C HIS A 60 -6.36 -5.83 -0.02
N LEU A 61 -5.55 -4.86 -0.47
CA LEU A 61 -4.68 -4.10 0.44
C LEU A 61 -5.44 -3.02 1.23
N ASP A 62 -6.45 -2.37 0.64
CA ASP A 62 -7.24 -1.36 1.37
C ASP A 62 -8.05 -2.00 2.51
N GLU A 63 -8.58 -3.20 2.29
CA GLU A 63 -9.21 -4.01 3.33
C GLU A 63 -8.22 -4.45 4.42
N ALA A 64 -7.00 -4.82 4.03
CA ALA A 64 -5.92 -5.13 4.96
C ALA A 64 -5.63 -3.93 5.86
N LEU A 65 -5.41 -2.76 5.25
CA LEU A 65 -5.12 -1.52 5.98
C LEU A 65 -6.31 -1.11 6.86
N LYS A 66 -7.55 -1.26 6.38
CA LYS A 66 -8.76 -1.02 7.16
C LYS A 66 -8.81 -1.88 8.42
N ARG A 67 -8.42 -3.15 8.34
CA ARG A 67 -8.33 -4.08 9.49
C ARG A 67 -7.16 -3.71 10.43
N ILE A 68 -5.98 -3.42 9.89
CA ILE A 68 -4.76 -3.11 10.66
C ILE A 68 -4.92 -1.79 11.42
N PHE A 69 -5.37 -0.75 10.74
CA PHE A 69 -5.53 0.61 11.28
C PHE A 69 -6.91 0.89 11.87
N ARG A 70 -7.85 -0.07 11.78
CA ARG A 70 -9.19 -0.02 12.38
C ARG A 70 -9.94 1.27 12.05
N TYR A 71 -10.12 1.54 10.75
CA TYR A 71 -10.67 2.82 10.29
C TYR A 71 -12.01 3.16 10.95
N GLY A 72 -12.09 4.35 11.55
CA GLY A 72 -13.32 4.86 12.18
C GLY A 72 -13.74 4.13 13.46
N GLN A 73 -12.89 3.27 14.02
CA GLN A 73 -13.14 2.59 15.30
C GLN A 73 -12.32 3.22 16.43
N GLY A 74 -12.73 3.00 17.69
CA GLY A 74 -11.99 3.47 18.87
C GLY A 74 -10.55 2.92 18.92
N GLY A 75 -9.57 3.82 18.99
CA GLY A 75 -8.13 3.50 18.92
C GLY A 75 -7.59 3.25 17.51
N GLY A 76 -8.40 3.49 16.46
CA GLY A 76 -7.98 3.47 15.06
C GLY A 76 -7.81 4.88 14.49
N ILE A 77 -7.58 4.95 13.18
CA ILE A 77 -7.42 6.23 12.46
C ILE A 77 -8.68 6.56 11.64
N GLN A 78 -8.80 7.80 11.21
CA GLN A 78 -9.89 8.21 10.31
C GLN A 78 -9.59 7.77 8.88
N ARG A 79 -10.60 7.36 8.11
CA ARG A 79 -10.41 6.88 6.72
C ARG A 79 -9.71 7.89 5.82
N ARG A 80 -9.95 9.20 6.02
CA ARG A 80 -9.25 10.26 5.26
C ARG A 80 -7.75 10.37 5.55
N ASN A 81 -7.30 9.79 6.67
CA ASN A 81 -5.89 9.74 7.07
C ASN A 81 -5.25 8.40 6.71
N ALA A 82 -5.95 7.55 5.96
CA ALA A 82 -5.44 6.24 5.55
C ALA A 82 -4.11 6.39 4.78
N PRO A 83 -3.11 5.56 5.08
CA PRO A 83 -1.88 5.54 4.31
C PRO A 83 -2.15 5.03 2.88
N ILE A 84 -1.51 5.65 1.91
CA ILE A 84 -1.67 5.30 0.48
C ILE A 84 -0.40 4.59 0.04
N LEU A 85 -0.54 3.38 -0.53
CA LEU A 85 0.61 2.67 -1.10
C LEU A 85 1.10 3.41 -2.34
N GLN A 86 2.34 3.89 -2.31
CA GLN A 86 2.98 4.62 -3.40
C GLN A 86 3.92 3.76 -4.24
N ALA A 87 4.63 2.82 -3.61
CA ALA A 87 5.60 1.96 -4.30
C ALA A 87 5.73 0.62 -3.57
N ILE A 88 6.19 -0.41 -4.29
CA ILE A 88 6.72 -1.63 -3.68
C ILE A 88 8.15 -1.84 -4.13
N ARG A 89 8.97 -2.45 -3.28
CA ARG A 89 10.33 -2.87 -3.62
C ARG A 89 10.56 -4.29 -3.14
N GLU A 90 11.26 -5.08 -3.94
CA GLU A 90 11.74 -6.39 -3.53
C GLU A 90 13.22 -6.27 -3.24
N GLU A 91 13.59 -6.48 -1.98
CA GLU A 91 14.94 -6.34 -1.45
C GLU A 91 15.35 -7.63 -0.73
N VAL A 92 16.63 -7.74 -0.43
CA VAL A 92 17.17 -8.79 0.42
C VAL A 92 17.48 -8.18 1.78
N SER A 93 16.95 -8.77 2.85
CA SER A 93 17.27 -8.34 4.22
C SER A 93 18.77 -8.53 4.48
N ALA A 94 19.29 -7.85 5.50
CA ALA A 94 20.67 -8.02 5.96
C ALA A 94 21.03 -9.49 6.28
N GLU A 95 20.02 -10.32 6.59
CA GLU A 95 20.15 -11.76 6.83
C GLU A 95 20.09 -12.63 5.56
N GLY A 96 20.03 -12.04 4.36
CA GLY A 96 19.94 -12.79 3.10
C GLY A 96 18.53 -13.31 2.78
N LYS A 97 17.50 -12.84 3.49
CA LYS A 97 16.10 -13.30 3.32
C LYS A 97 15.33 -12.41 2.36
N TYR A 98 14.46 -13.01 1.56
CA TYR A 98 13.56 -12.26 0.69
C TYR A 98 12.69 -11.29 1.49
N THR A 99 12.65 -10.02 1.07
CA THR A 99 11.96 -8.94 1.76
C THR A 99 11.12 -8.13 0.77
N LEU A 100 9.83 -8.02 1.05
CA LEU A 100 8.92 -7.15 0.30
C LEU A 100 8.70 -5.84 1.07
N VAL A 101 9.18 -4.74 0.53
CA VAL A 101 9.05 -3.40 1.12
C VAL A 101 7.86 -2.69 0.51
N LEU A 102 6.87 -2.37 1.34
CA LEU A 102 5.71 -1.56 0.96
C LEU A 102 5.95 -0.11 1.39
N VAL A 103 5.94 0.82 0.44
CA VAL A 103 6.16 2.25 0.70
C VAL A 103 4.82 2.97 0.72
N PHE A 104 4.47 3.51 1.88
CA PHE A 104 3.23 4.22 2.13
C PHE A 104 3.46 5.71 2.29
N GLU A 105 2.64 6.53 1.64
CA GLU A 105 2.52 7.95 1.96
C GLU A 105 1.40 8.17 2.97
N ALA A 106 1.70 8.85 4.07
CA ALA A 106 0.73 9.26 5.06
C ALA A 106 1.10 10.62 5.67
N LYS A 107 0.34 11.66 5.31
CA LYS A 107 0.59 13.04 5.79
C LYS A 107 0.08 13.31 7.20
N ALA A 108 -0.84 12.48 7.68
CA ALA A 108 -1.53 12.65 8.95
C ALA A 108 -1.14 11.58 9.99
N LEU A 109 -0.16 10.73 9.67
CA LEU A 109 0.34 9.67 10.53
C LEU A 109 1.83 9.88 10.76
N GLU A 110 2.31 9.44 11.92
CA GLU A 110 3.72 9.46 12.28
C GLU A 110 4.31 8.04 12.22
N LEU A 111 5.64 7.91 12.28
CA LEU A 111 6.31 6.60 12.31
C LEU A 111 5.77 5.72 13.45
N LYS A 112 5.50 6.34 14.61
CA LYS A 112 4.95 5.66 15.78
C LYS A 112 3.60 4.98 15.49
N ASP A 113 2.75 5.59 14.67
CA ASP A 113 1.47 4.97 14.28
C ASP A 113 1.68 3.64 13.54
N PHE A 114 2.72 3.54 12.74
CA PHE A 114 3.05 2.30 12.05
C PHE A 114 3.73 1.31 12.99
N SER A 115 4.69 1.77 13.81
CA SER A 115 5.42 0.93 14.77
C SER A 115 4.50 0.26 15.79
N GLU A 116 3.50 0.97 16.33
CA GLU A 116 2.50 0.39 17.25
C GLU A 116 1.66 -0.72 16.60
N ARG A 117 1.59 -0.73 15.27
CA ARG A 117 0.80 -1.68 14.47
C ARG A 117 1.68 -2.74 13.78
N GLN A 118 2.99 -2.75 14.03
CA GLN A 118 3.96 -3.71 13.45
C GLN A 118 3.52 -5.17 13.66
N ALA A 119 3.14 -5.54 14.89
CA ALA A 119 2.68 -6.90 15.19
C ALA A 119 1.40 -7.28 14.42
N LYS A 120 0.54 -6.32 14.09
CA LYS A 120 -0.65 -6.55 13.26
C LYS A 120 -0.31 -6.73 11.80
N PHE A 121 0.69 -6.03 11.28
CA PHE A 121 1.19 -6.28 9.93
C PHE A 121 1.71 -7.71 9.82
N ALA A 122 2.56 -8.15 10.76
CA ALA A 122 3.08 -9.51 10.78
C ALA A 122 1.95 -10.55 10.85
N SER A 123 0.99 -10.41 11.78
CA SER A 123 -0.10 -11.36 11.92
C SER A 123 -1.09 -11.37 10.74
N PHE A 124 -1.27 -10.22 10.07
CA PHE A 124 -2.17 -10.11 8.93
C PHE A 124 -1.63 -10.86 7.71
N PHE A 125 -0.34 -10.74 7.41
CA PHE A 125 0.27 -11.43 6.27
C PHE A 125 0.55 -12.92 6.53
N GLY A 126 0.42 -13.35 7.78
CA GLY A 126 0.40 -14.76 8.15
C GLY A 126 1.73 -15.27 8.73
N PRO A 127 1.77 -16.55 9.12
CA PRO A 127 2.93 -17.14 9.77
C PRO A 127 4.14 -17.19 8.82
N GLY A 128 5.34 -17.08 9.39
CA GLY A 128 6.59 -17.07 8.61
C GLY A 128 6.88 -15.73 7.93
N ILE A 129 6.21 -14.65 8.35
CA ILE A 129 6.48 -13.27 7.92
C ILE A 129 6.71 -12.39 9.14
N THR A 130 7.85 -11.72 9.15
CA THR A 130 8.19 -10.67 10.11
C THR A 130 7.96 -9.32 9.44
N ALA A 131 7.30 -8.40 10.14
CA ALA A 131 7.14 -7.03 9.67
C ALA A 131 8.11 -6.10 10.40
N GLU A 132 8.82 -5.25 9.67
CA GLU A 132 9.62 -4.16 10.21
C GLU A 132 9.11 -2.83 9.66
N ILE A 133 9.18 -1.78 10.48
CA ILE A 133 8.72 -0.44 10.12
C ILE A 133 9.93 0.48 9.97
N GLY A 134 10.02 1.15 8.82
CA GLY A 134 11.07 2.12 8.51
C GLY A 134 10.49 3.48 8.10
N GLN A 135 11.33 4.49 8.13
CA GLN A 135 11.00 5.81 7.60
C GLN A 135 11.71 5.98 6.25
N GLY A 136 10.94 6.11 5.17
CA GLY A 136 11.44 6.27 3.80
C GLY A 136 11.61 7.72 3.37
N GLY A 137 11.11 8.67 4.17
CA GLY A 137 11.19 10.10 3.89
C GLY A 137 10.14 10.92 4.64
N PRO A 138 9.96 12.20 4.30
CA PRO A 138 8.91 13.04 4.88
C PRO A 138 7.54 12.49 4.46
N ASN A 139 6.71 12.12 5.45
CA ASN A 139 5.41 11.47 5.25
C ASN A 139 5.45 10.13 4.49
N LEU A 140 6.64 9.54 4.32
CA LEU A 140 6.83 8.24 3.67
C LEU A 140 7.30 7.21 4.69
N TYR A 141 6.52 6.14 4.81
CA TYR A 141 6.74 5.06 5.75
C TYR A 141 6.89 3.75 5.01
N GLU A 142 7.83 2.93 5.46
CA GLU A 142 8.15 1.67 4.84
C GLU A 142 7.72 0.53 5.75
N VAL A 143 7.00 -0.44 5.21
CA VAL A 143 6.69 -1.70 5.89
C VAL A 143 7.44 -2.82 5.17
N LYS A 144 8.49 -3.33 5.79
CA LYS A 144 9.30 -4.43 5.26
C LYS A 144 8.73 -5.75 5.74
N LEU A 145 8.27 -6.59 4.82
CA LEU A 145 7.78 -7.93 5.09
C LEU A 145 8.91 -8.92 4.78
N ILE A 146 9.55 -9.44 5.81
CA ILE A 146 10.70 -10.33 5.72
C ILE A 146 10.20 -11.77 5.90
N VAL A 147 10.58 -12.66 4.99
CA VAL A 147 10.33 -14.10 5.17
C VAL A 147 11.16 -14.58 6.36
N SER A 148 10.52 -15.23 7.34
CA SER A 148 11.17 -15.62 8.58
C SER A 148 11.84 -16.99 8.52
#